data_AF-A0A231PL38-F1
#
_entry.id   AF-A0A231PL38-F1
#
_cell.length_a   1.000
_cell.length_b   1.000
_cell.length_c   1.000
_cell.angle_alpha   90.00
_cell.angle_beta   90.00
_cell.angle_gamma   90.00
#
_symmetry.space_group_name_H-M   'P 1'
#
loop_
_entity.id
_entity.type
_entity.pdbx_description
1 polymer ?
#
loop_
_entity_poly.entity_id
_entity_poly.type
_entity_poly.pdbx_seq_one_letter_code
_entity_poly.pdbx_strand_id
1 'polypeptide(L)'
;MSAADAVYRERSHLVAHLAAAYPSTIGYHDPAEPEWAVVIVDLPTGQASWHVSPDDMDLFEHVTRSEINTWDGHTTEEKYARIDAHARALAQKEK
;
A
#
# COMPACT_ATOMS: atom_id res chain seq x y z
N MET A 1 4.25 6.99 -21.01
CA MET A 1 3.66 7.42 -19.74
C MET A 1 2.90 8.70 -19.95
N SER A 2 1.61 8.66 -19.64
CA SER A 2 0.79 9.83 -19.41
C SER A 2 1.24 10.56 -18.14
N ALA A 3 0.79 11.81 -17.94
CA ALA A 3 1.03 12.54 -16.70
C ALA A 3 0.41 11.83 -15.48
N ALA A 4 -0.70 11.10 -15.65
CA ALA A 4 -1.29 10.31 -14.59
C ALA A 4 -0.39 9.12 -14.22
N ASP A 5 0.16 8.41 -15.21
CA ASP A 5 1.05 7.25 -14.99
C ASP A 5 2.28 7.66 -14.17
N ALA A 6 2.84 8.85 -14.44
CA ALA A 6 3.99 9.37 -13.70
C ALA A 6 3.64 9.64 -12.21
N VAL A 7 2.44 10.17 -11.93
CA VAL A 7 1.96 10.40 -10.55
C VAL A 7 1.71 9.07 -9.83
N TYR A 8 1.14 8.07 -10.52
CA TYR A 8 0.97 6.73 -9.97
C TYR A 8 2.33 6.12 -9.61
N ARG A 9 3.30 6.17 -10.52
CA ARG A 9 4.64 5.61 -10.28
C ARG A 9 5.39 6.28 -9.14
N GLU A 10 5.34 7.62 -9.06
CA GLU A 10 5.95 8.37 -7.96
C GLU A 10 5.39 7.92 -6.60
N ARG A 11 4.06 7.80 -6.50
CA ARG A 11 3.40 7.26 -5.30
C ARG A 11 3.82 5.81 -5.03
N SER A 12 3.88 4.98 -6.07
CA SER A 12 4.24 3.56 -5.95
C SER A 12 5.62 3.35 -5.32
N HIS A 13 6.60 4.22 -5.59
CA HIS A 13 7.90 4.18 -4.91
C HIS A 13 7.79 4.36 -3.38
N LEU A 14 6.95 5.29 -2.91
CA LEU A 14 6.74 5.50 -1.48
C LEU A 14 6.03 4.31 -0.83
N VAL A 15 5.03 3.74 -1.52
CA VAL A 15 4.30 2.57 -1.03
C VAL A 15 5.20 1.32 -1.00
N ALA A 16 6.06 1.13 -2.00
CA ALA A 16 7.04 0.04 -2.03
C ALA A 16 8.06 0.15 -0.88
N HIS A 17 8.53 1.37 -0.59
CA HIS A 17 9.38 1.64 0.57
C HIS A 17 8.66 1.30 1.89
N LEU A 18 7.39 1.71 2.03
CA LEU A 18 6.59 1.39 3.21
C LEU A 18 6.41 -0.12 3.36
N ALA A 19 6.16 -0.83 2.26
CA ALA A 19 6.01 -2.28 2.24
C ALA A 19 7.31 -3.04 2.56
N ALA A 20 8.47 -2.40 2.38
CA ALA A 20 9.75 -2.94 2.85
C ALA A 20 9.95 -2.75 4.36
N ALA A 21 9.32 -1.74 4.97
CA ALA A 21 9.45 -1.41 6.38
C ALA A 21 8.46 -2.13 7.31
N TYR A 22 7.33 -2.59 6.76
CA TYR A 22 6.24 -3.21 7.51
C TYR A 22 5.78 -4.53 6.88
N PRO A 23 5.20 -5.46 7.66
CA PRO A 23 4.57 -6.66 7.12
C PRO A 23 3.55 -6.26 6.05
N SER A 24 3.67 -6.87 4.88
CA SER A 24 2.87 -6.50 3.72
C SER A 24 2.62 -7.70 2.83
N THR A 25 1.47 -7.71 2.16
CA THR A 25 1.12 -8.66 1.11
C THR A 25 0.61 -7.91 -0.12
N ILE A 26 0.71 -8.56 -1.29
CA ILE A 26 0.18 -8.02 -2.54
C ILE A 26 -0.59 -9.10 -3.30
N GLY A 27 -1.73 -8.75 -3.90
CA GLY A 27 -2.53 -9.68 -4.68
C GLY A 27 -3.67 -9.02 -5.45
N TYR A 28 -4.24 -9.72 -6.41
CA TYR A 28 -5.36 -9.25 -7.23
C TYR A 28 -6.68 -9.57 -6.53
N HIS A 29 -7.05 -8.72 -5.57
CA HIS A 29 -8.17 -8.99 -4.66
C HIS A 29 -9.42 -8.14 -4.91
N ASP A 30 -9.33 -7.12 -5.76
CA ASP A 30 -10.46 -6.27 -6.12
C ASP A 30 -11.14 -6.76 -7.41
N PRO A 31 -12.36 -7.33 -7.35
CA PRO A 31 -13.07 -7.81 -8.53
C PRO A 31 -13.49 -6.68 -9.48
N ALA A 32 -13.60 -5.44 -8.99
CA ALA A 32 -13.95 -4.28 -9.82
C ALA A 32 -12.77 -3.79 -10.65
N GLU A 33 -11.53 -4.03 -10.18
CA GLU A 33 -10.28 -3.68 -10.85
C GLU A 33 -9.35 -4.89 -10.95
N PRO A 34 -9.72 -5.95 -11.71
CA PRO A 34 -9.04 -7.25 -11.66
C PRO A 34 -7.59 -7.24 -12.16
N GLU A 35 -7.22 -6.24 -12.97
CA GLU A 35 -5.87 -6.06 -13.49
C GLU A 35 -4.97 -5.27 -12.54
N TRP A 36 -5.52 -4.67 -11.49
CA TRP A 36 -4.78 -3.86 -10.52
C TRP A 36 -4.54 -4.69 -9.26
N ALA A 37 -3.27 -4.93 -8.95
CA ALA A 37 -2.93 -5.57 -7.70
C ALA A 37 -3.20 -4.61 -6.54
N VAL A 38 -3.57 -5.13 -5.37
CA VAL A 38 -3.71 -4.37 -4.14
C VAL A 38 -2.58 -4.77 -3.21
N VAL A 39 -1.76 -3.80 -2.80
CA VAL A 39 -0.81 -3.98 -1.72
C VAL A 39 -1.47 -3.58 -0.40
N ILE A 40 -1.39 -4.47 0.59
CA ILE A 40 -1.85 -4.25 1.96
C ILE A 40 -0.62 -4.18 2.86
N VAL A 41 -0.52 -3.11 3.63
CA VAL A 41 0.54 -2.87 4.60
C VAL A 41 -0.08 -2.88 6.00
N ASP A 42 0.42 -3.75 6.88
CA ASP A 42 -0.03 -3.86 8.26
C ASP A 42 0.77 -2.89 9.16
N LEU A 43 0.26 -1.67 9.32
CA LEU A 43 0.85 -0.70 10.25
C LEU A 43 0.42 -1.04 11.70
N PRO A 44 1.19 -0.60 12.72
CA PRO A 44 0.76 -0.70 14.12
C PRO A 44 -0.58 -0.04 14.44
N THR A 45 -1.03 0.91 13.62
CA THR A 45 -2.32 1.62 13.76
C THR A 45 -3.44 1.01 12.93
N GLY A 46 -3.19 -0.07 12.18
CA GLY A 46 -4.15 -0.75 11.31
C GLY A 46 -3.69 -0.83 9.86
N GLN A 47 -4.47 -1.51 9.01
CA GLN A 47 -4.13 -1.68 7.61
C GLN A 47 -4.17 -0.37 6.81
N ALA A 48 -3.27 -0.26 5.85
CA ALA A 48 -3.35 0.68 4.75
C ALA A 48 -3.19 -0.06 3.43
N SER A 49 -3.99 0.31 2.43
CA SER A 49 -4.00 -0.36 1.12
C SER A 49 -3.99 0.61 -0.06
N TRP A 50 -3.41 0.15 -1.17
CA TRP A 50 -3.37 0.87 -2.45
C TRP A 50 -3.43 -0.10 -3.62
N HIS A 51 -4.15 0.28 -4.66
CA HIS A 51 -4.01 -0.32 -5.98
C HIS A 51 -2.66 0.05 -6.60
N VAL A 52 -2.03 -0.93 -7.23
CA VAL A 52 -0.74 -0.87 -7.91
C VAL A 52 -0.97 -1.12 -9.40
N SER A 53 -0.48 -0.20 -10.22
CA SER A 53 -0.53 -0.35 -11.68
C SER A 53 0.27 -1.57 -12.12
N PRO A 54 -0.18 -2.31 -13.15
CA PRO A 54 0.63 -3.37 -13.78
C PRO A 54 2.06 -2.93 -14.14
N ASP A 55 2.22 -1.68 -14.56
CA ASP A 55 3.50 -1.09 -14.97
C ASP A 55 4.47 -0.81 -13.80
N ASP A 56 3.99 -0.82 -12.57
CA ASP A 56 4.78 -0.53 -11.35
C ASP A 56 5.09 -1.79 -10.52
N MET A 57 4.68 -2.97 -10.99
CA MET A 57 4.89 -4.22 -10.27
C MET A 57 6.37 -4.56 -10.07
N ASP A 58 7.27 -3.98 -10.87
CA ASP A 58 8.73 -4.06 -10.70
C ASP A 58 9.19 -3.54 -9.33
N LEU A 59 8.46 -2.59 -8.74
CA LEU A 59 8.80 -1.99 -7.45
C LEU A 59 8.46 -2.87 -6.24
N PHE A 60 7.66 -3.93 -6.44
CA PHE A 60 7.08 -4.75 -5.36
C PHE A 60 7.58 -6.20 -5.38
N GLU A 61 8.65 -6.51 -6.11
CA GLU A 61 9.22 -7.86 -6.20
C GLU A 61 9.58 -8.47 -4.84
N HIS A 62 9.88 -7.64 -3.84
CA HIS A 62 10.18 -8.06 -2.46
C HIS A 62 8.94 -8.36 -1.61
N VAL A 63 7.74 -8.02 -2.07
CA VAL A 63 6.50 -8.17 -1.30
C VAL A 63 5.90 -9.55 -1.54
N THR A 64 5.52 -10.24 -0.47
CA THR A 64 4.90 -11.56 -0.53
C THR A 64 3.57 -11.51 -1.28
N ARG A 65 3.44 -12.35 -2.31
CA ARG A 65 2.16 -12.53 -3.01
C ARG A 65 1.18 -13.32 -2.16
N SER A 66 -0.08 -12.87 -2.12
CA SER A 66 -1.17 -13.56 -1.43
C SER A 66 -2.34 -13.78 -2.36
N GLU A 67 -2.88 -15.00 -2.39
CA GLU A 67 -4.16 -15.32 -3.03
C GLU A 67 -5.36 -15.05 -2.11
N ILE A 68 -5.09 -14.89 -0.81
CA ILE A 68 -6.10 -14.62 0.21
C ILE A 68 -6.25 -13.11 0.35
N ASN A 69 -7.48 -12.61 0.18
CA ASN A 69 -7.82 -11.24 0.50
C ASN A 69 -7.89 -11.06 2.02
N THR A 70 -6.96 -10.27 2.56
CA THR A 70 -6.87 -9.94 3.99
C THR A 70 -7.34 -8.53 4.32
N TRP A 71 -7.97 -7.84 3.37
CA TRP A 71 -8.47 -6.48 3.56
C TRP A 71 -9.52 -6.43 4.66
N ASP A 72 -9.32 -5.54 5.64
CA ASP A 72 -10.17 -5.38 6.82
C ASP A 72 -11.43 -4.53 6.59
N GLY A 73 -11.69 -4.09 5.35
CA GLY A 73 -12.88 -3.32 4.97
C GLY A 73 -12.80 -1.81 5.24
N HIS A 74 -11.60 -1.26 5.52
CA HIS A 74 -11.43 0.16 5.83
C HIS A 74 -11.81 1.12 4.71
N THR A 75 -12.33 2.30 5.06
CA THR A 75 -12.50 3.39 4.10
C THR A 75 -11.18 4.11 3.80
N THR A 76 -11.18 4.96 2.77
CA THR A 76 -10.02 5.80 2.47
C THR A 76 -9.68 6.77 3.61
N GLU A 77 -10.71 7.33 4.27
CA GLU A 77 -10.55 8.21 5.42
C GLU A 77 -9.92 7.47 6.62
N GLU A 78 -10.37 6.24 6.89
CA GLU A 78 -9.80 5.41 7.94
C GLU A 78 -8.33 5.07 7.65
N LYS A 79 -8.00 4.70 6.41
CA LYS A 79 -6.61 4.49 5.98
C LYS A 79 -5.74 5.72 6.30
N TYR A 80 -6.17 6.91 5.91
CA TYR A 80 -5.39 8.12 6.14
C TYR A 80 -5.27 8.47 7.62
N ALA A 81 -6.34 8.30 8.41
CA ALA A 81 -6.27 8.50 9.85
C ALA A 81 -5.24 7.56 10.52
N ARG A 82 -5.15 6.30 10.07
CA ARG A 82 -4.16 5.32 10.55
C ARG A 82 -2.73 5.71 10.17
N ILE A 83 -2.51 6.15 8.93
CA ILE A 83 -1.21 6.63 8.45
C ILE A 83 -0.76 7.85 9.28
N ASP A 84 -1.64 8.83 9.46
CA ASP A 84 -1.33 10.05 10.24
C ASP A 84 -1.02 9.74 11.70
N ALA A 85 -1.77 8.81 12.30
CA ALA A 85 -1.52 8.35 13.66
C ALA A 85 -0.13 7.70 13.78
N HIS A 86 0.24 6.84 12.82
CA HIS A 86 1.51 6.15 12.82
C HIS A 86 2.70 7.08 12.52
N ALA A 87 2.56 7.99 11.55
CA ALA A 87 3.56 9.00 11.25
C ALA A 87 3.87 9.87 12.47
N ARG A 88 2.84 10.30 13.22
CA ARG A 88 3.01 11.02 14.49
C ARG A 88 3.75 10.18 15.53
N ALA A 89 3.44 8.90 15.65
CA ALA A 89 4.11 8.00 16.59
C ALA A 89 5.59 7.79 16.25
N LEU A 90 5.94 7.63 14.97
CA LEU A 90 7.33 7.53 14.50
C LEU A 90 8.11 8.81 14.81
N ALA A 91 7.56 9.97 14.47
CA ALA A 91 8.21 11.27 14.71
C ALA A 91 8.42 11.60 16.20
N GLN A 92 7.71 10.93 17.10
CA GLN A 92 7.90 11.05 18.55
C GLN A 92 8.95 10.08 19.10
N LYS A 93 9.10 8.89 18.51
CA LYS A 93 10.07 7.87 18.94
C LYS A 93 11.52 8.25 18.63
N GLU A 94 11.74 9.11 17.66
CA GLU A 94 13.06 9.59 17.25
C GLU A 94 13.51 10.87 17.97
N LYS A 95 12.72 11.37 18.93
CA LYS A 95 13.08 12.47 19.84
C LYS A 95 13.57 11.92 21.17
#